data_AF-A0A9E7M894-F1
#
_entry.id   AF-A0A9E7M894-F1
#
_cell.length_a   1.000
_cell.length_b   1.000
_cell.length_c   1.000
_cell.angle_alpha   90.00
_cell.angle_beta   90.00
_cell.angle_gamma   90.00
#
_symmetry.space_group_name_H-M   'P 1'
#
loop_
_entity.id
_entity.type
_entity.pdbx_description
1 polymer ?
#
loop_
_entity_poly.entity_id
_entity_poly.type
_entity_poly.pdbx_seq_one_letter_code
_entity_poly.pdbx_strand_id
1 'polypeptide(L)'
;MIVFVGRSNVGKSTLIFRLTGKYVKRGKRPGVTRKPIELGWRGKTIVDMPGFGFMSGVPKHVQEKIKTEIVRFIENNADKIDLAVLVIDGKSALEIIERWEKRGEIPIDVEFFQFLQELEIPTIVAVNKMDKMKNIRATINKLIEKFGLSGSWDDHKDTFIPISAKFGTNLEELRKLIEEKIKRSQEQRGL
;
A
#
# COMPACT_ATOMS: atom_id res chain seq x y z
N MET A 1 -3.79 10.62 10.44
CA MET A 1 -3.78 10.66 8.95
C MET A 1 -3.76 9.25 8.37
N ILE A 2 -4.18 9.07 7.12
CA ILE A 2 -4.16 7.78 6.41
C ILE A 2 -3.12 7.85 5.29
N VAL A 3 -2.09 7.03 5.35
CA VAL A 3 -1.01 7.05 4.35
C VAL A 3 -1.25 5.97 3.31
N PHE A 4 -1.24 6.35 2.03
CA PHE A 4 -1.26 5.41 0.92
C PHE A 4 0.14 5.30 0.32
N VAL A 5 0.65 4.07 0.23
CA VAL A 5 2.01 3.79 -0.22
C VAL A 5 2.01 2.54 -1.10
N GLY A 6 3.03 2.37 -1.94
CA GLY A 6 3.13 1.24 -2.84
C GLY A 6 4.02 1.54 -4.03
N ARG A 7 4.42 0.50 -4.76
CA ARG A 7 5.28 0.66 -5.94
C ARG A 7 4.62 1.48 -7.04
N SER A 8 5.45 2.03 -7.93
CA SER A 8 4.95 2.65 -9.15
C SER A 8 4.04 1.68 -9.95
N ASN A 9 2.95 2.20 -10.52
CA ASN A 9 2.00 1.48 -11.37
C ASN A 9 1.19 0.33 -10.73
N VAL A 10 1.17 0.21 -9.40
CA VAL A 10 0.29 -0.75 -8.68
C VAL A 10 -1.20 -0.35 -8.71
N GLY A 11 -1.49 0.92 -9.02
CA GLY A 11 -2.86 1.45 -9.11
C GLY A 11 -3.32 2.28 -7.91
N LYS A 12 -2.40 2.69 -7.03
CA LYS A 12 -2.64 3.55 -5.85
C LYS A 12 -3.46 4.81 -6.16
N SER A 13 -3.07 5.61 -7.15
CA SER A 13 -3.83 6.85 -7.47
C SER A 13 -5.22 6.56 -8.06
N THR A 14 -5.40 5.43 -8.74
CA THR A 14 -6.74 4.97 -9.17
C THR A 14 -7.58 4.59 -7.95
N LEU A 15 -6.99 3.89 -6.99
CA LEU A 15 -7.66 3.51 -5.75
C LEU A 15 -8.09 4.75 -4.95
N ILE A 16 -7.19 5.71 -4.73
CA ILE A 16 -7.49 6.96 -4.03
C ILE A 16 -8.63 7.71 -4.73
N PHE A 17 -8.59 7.82 -6.06
CA PHE A 17 -9.68 8.43 -6.81
C PHE A 17 -11.01 7.71 -6.58
N ARG A 18 -11.03 6.38 -6.60
CA ARG A 18 -12.27 5.61 -6.36
C ARG A 18 -12.79 5.75 -4.93
N LEU A 19 -11.92 5.88 -3.94
CA LEU A 19 -12.32 6.07 -2.54
C LEU A 19 -12.81 7.48 -2.26
N THR A 20 -12.21 8.49 -2.89
CA THR A 20 -12.38 9.90 -2.51
C THR A 20 -13.14 10.76 -3.52
N GLY A 21 -13.25 10.31 -4.77
CA GLY A 21 -13.72 11.13 -5.90
C GLY A 21 -12.74 12.22 -6.33
N LYS A 22 -11.57 12.36 -5.68
CA LYS A 22 -10.60 13.42 -5.94
C LYS A 22 -9.46 12.93 -6.80
N TYR A 23 -9.12 13.70 -7.84
CA TYR A 23 -7.96 13.43 -8.66
C TYR A 23 -6.70 13.89 -7.94
N VAL A 24 -5.84 12.93 -7.58
CA VAL A 24 -4.43 13.23 -7.37
C VAL A 24 -3.81 13.39 -8.76
N LYS A 25 -3.23 14.57 -9.05
CA LYS A 25 -2.70 14.91 -10.39
C LYS A 25 -1.84 13.76 -10.92
N ARG A 26 -2.39 13.01 -11.89
CA ARG A 26 -1.65 11.99 -12.64
C ARG A 26 -0.63 12.74 -13.48
N GLY A 27 0.62 12.74 -13.08
CA GLY A 27 1.64 13.12 -14.03
C GLY A 27 1.59 12.17 -15.22
N LYS A 28 1.66 12.72 -16.44
CA LYS A 28 1.63 11.94 -17.69
C LYS A 28 2.82 10.97 -17.84
N ARG A 29 3.75 10.93 -16.87
CA ARG A 29 4.96 10.10 -16.85
C ARG A 29 5.05 9.34 -15.50
N PRO A 30 5.60 8.11 -15.48
CA PRO A 30 6.00 7.46 -14.22
C PRO A 30 6.90 8.39 -13.38
N GLY A 31 6.71 8.41 -12.05
CA GLY A 31 7.58 9.18 -11.13
C GLY A 31 7.34 10.70 -11.04
N VAL A 32 6.14 11.18 -11.39
CA VAL A 32 5.81 12.62 -11.31
C VAL A 32 5.37 13.06 -9.91
N THR A 33 4.72 12.17 -9.14
CA THR A 33 4.49 12.42 -7.71
C THR A 33 5.81 12.24 -6.98
N ARG A 34 6.59 13.31 -6.87
CA ARG A 34 7.90 13.33 -6.18
C ARG A 34 7.81 13.83 -4.73
N LYS A 35 6.62 14.26 -4.31
CA LYS A 35 6.32 14.69 -2.94
C LYS A 35 4.99 14.09 -2.51
N PRO A 36 4.78 13.87 -1.20
CA PRO A 36 3.48 13.50 -0.66
C PRO A 36 2.41 14.51 -1.10
N ILE A 37 1.21 14.01 -1.42
CA ILE A 37 0.04 14.86 -1.73
C ILE A 37 -1.04 14.58 -0.70
N GLU A 38 -1.49 15.63 -0.03
CA GLU A 38 -2.55 15.54 0.97
C GLU A 38 -3.91 15.87 0.37
N LEU A 39 -4.93 15.13 0.80
CA LEU A 39 -6.32 15.43 0.47
C LEU A 39 -7.26 15.05 1.62
N GLY A 40 -8.29 15.88 1.83
CA GLY A 40 -9.35 15.56 2.80
C GLY A 40 -10.26 14.43 2.31
N TRP A 41 -10.63 13.52 3.19
CA TRP A 41 -11.58 12.43 2.97
C TRP A 41 -12.30 12.08 4.27
N ARG A 42 -13.63 12.27 4.30
CA ARG A 42 -14.50 11.95 5.46
C ARG A 42 -13.97 12.48 6.80
N GLY A 43 -13.56 13.75 6.84
CA GLY A 43 -13.02 14.39 8.06
C GLY A 43 -11.60 13.96 8.44
N LYS A 44 -10.93 13.14 7.61
CA LYS A 44 -9.53 12.71 7.77
C LYS A 44 -8.67 13.24 6.62
N THR A 45 -7.36 13.19 6.79
CA THR A 45 -6.38 13.48 5.74
C THR A 45 -5.83 12.19 5.17
N ILE A 46 -5.97 11.99 3.86
CA ILE A 46 -5.24 10.99 3.09
C ILE A 46 -3.94 11.62 2.58
N VAL A 47 -2.84 10.89 2.73
CA VAL A 47 -1.52 11.23 2.19
C VAL A 47 -1.17 10.24 1.08
N ASP A 48 -1.15 10.70 -0.18
CA ASP A 48 -0.68 9.92 -1.32
C ASP A 48 0.85 10.01 -1.44
N MET A 49 1.57 8.95 -1.06
CA MET A 49 3.02 8.93 -1.17
C MET A 49 3.48 8.73 -2.62
N PRO A 50 4.65 9.26 -3.02
CA PRO A 50 5.33 8.84 -4.25
C PRO A 50 5.36 7.32 -4.42
N GLY A 51 5.23 6.84 -5.66
CA GLY A 51 5.45 5.43 -5.94
C GLY A 51 6.94 5.08 -5.83
N PHE A 52 7.27 3.98 -5.15
CA PHE A 52 8.66 3.51 -5.03
C PHE A 52 9.00 2.38 -6.02
N GLY A 53 10.27 1.95 -6.00
CA GLY A 53 10.79 0.91 -6.88
C GLY A 53 11.00 1.39 -8.32
N PHE A 54 11.15 0.44 -9.24
CA PHE A 54 11.51 0.72 -10.62
C PHE A 54 10.54 1.70 -11.31
N MET A 55 11.08 2.83 -11.76
CA MET A 55 10.37 3.84 -12.54
C MET A 55 11.12 4.07 -13.86
N SER A 56 10.48 3.68 -14.97
CA SER A 56 11.06 3.89 -16.30
C SER A 56 11.36 5.37 -16.54
N GLY A 57 12.58 5.66 -17.00
CA GLY A 57 13.05 7.03 -17.25
C GLY A 57 13.47 7.82 -16.01
N VAL A 58 13.49 7.20 -14.81
CA VAL A 58 13.98 7.82 -13.57
C VAL A 58 15.31 7.16 -13.16
N PRO A 59 16.41 7.90 -12.97
CA PRO A 59 17.68 7.33 -12.54
C PRO A 59 17.60 6.61 -11.19
N LYS A 60 18.39 5.54 -10.99
CA LYS A 60 18.37 4.73 -9.75
C LYS A 60 18.56 5.57 -8.47
N HIS A 61 19.55 6.47 -8.44
CA HIS A 61 19.79 7.35 -7.28
C HIS A 61 18.59 8.24 -6.93
N VAL A 62 17.76 8.62 -7.92
CA VAL A 62 16.52 9.37 -7.67
C VAL A 62 15.46 8.46 -7.08
N GLN A 63 15.35 7.21 -7.55
CA GLN A 63 14.42 6.23 -7.00
C GLN A 63 14.75 5.90 -5.53
N GLU A 64 16.05 5.75 -5.21
CA GLU A 64 16.54 5.56 -3.85
C GLU A 64 16.24 6.76 -2.97
N LYS A 65 16.52 7.98 -3.46
CA LYS A 65 16.17 9.21 -2.75
C LYS A 65 14.67 9.29 -2.43
N ILE A 66 13.80 8.94 -3.39
CA ILE A 66 12.35 8.88 -3.17
C ILE A 66 12.02 7.86 -2.08
N LYS A 67 12.60 6.65 -2.10
CA LYS A 67 12.40 5.65 -1.04
C LYS A 67 12.79 6.22 0.34
N THR A 68 13.97 6.84 0.44
CA THR A 68 14.44 7.47 1.68
C THR A 68 13.51 8.58 2.17
N GLU A 69 13.00 9.41 1.28
CA GLU A 69 12.04 10.48 1.63
C GLU A 69 10.71 9.91 2.13
N ILE A 70 10.22 8.81 1.54
CA ILE A 70 9.01 8.13 2.02
C ILE A 70 9.24 7.57 3.44
N VAL A 71 10.35 6.85 3.67
CA VAL A 71 10.68 6.28 4.98
C VAL A 71 10.75 7.38 6.04
N ARG A 72 11.53 8.43 5.79
CA ARG A 72 11.67 9.57 6.71
C ARG A 72 10.33 10.26 7.00
N PHE A 73 9.47 10.40 5.99
CA PHE A 73 8.15 10.99 6.20
C PHE A 73 7.32 10.14 7.16
N ILE A 74 7.33 8.82 6.98
CA ILE A 74 6.55 7.91 7.83
C ILE A 74 7.12 7.88 9.26
N GLU A 75 8.44 7.78 9.42
CA GLU A 75 9.10 7.82 10.74
C GLU A 75 8.76 9.10 11.50
N ASN A 76 8.92 10.27 10.86
CA ASN A 76 8.70 11.57 11.49
C ASN A 76 7.22 11.86 11.83
N ASN A 77 6.29 11.05 11.32
CA ASN A 77 4.85 11.24 11.53
C ASN A 77 4.17 9.96 12.06
N ALA A 78 4.93 8.97 12.53
CA ALA A 78 4.39 7.67 12.92
C ALA A 78 3.28 7.80 13.97
N ASP A 79 3.47 8.69 14.94
CA ASP A 79 2.51 9.07 15.98
C ASP A 79 1.19 9.64 15.44
N LYS A 80 1.23 10.29 14.28
CA LYS A 80 0.07 10.94 13.62
C LYS A 80 -0.57 10.06 12.56
N ILE A 81 0.04 8.94 12.19
CA ILE A 81 -0.52 8.00 11.21
C ILE A 81 -1.48 7.07 11.95
N ASP A 82 -2.76 7.10 11.55
CA ASP A 82 -3.80 6.23 12.13
C ASP A 82 -3.85 4.88 11.39
N LEU A 83 -3.42 4.89 10.12
CA LEU A 83 -3.48 3.74 9.23
C LEU A 83 -2.56 3.93 8.02
N ALA A 84 -1.84 2.89 7.63
CA ALA A 84 -1.19 2.77 6.34
C ALA A 84 -1.97 1.81 5.41
N VAL A 85 -2.12 2.19 4.15
CA VAL A 85 -2.65 1.33 3.08
C VAL A 85 -1.53 1.08 2.08
N LEU A 86 -0.93 -0.12 2.17
CA LEU A 86 0.07 -0.61 1.23
C LEU A 86 -0.65 -1.21 0.02
N VAL A 87 -0.53 -0.56 -1.13
CA VAL A 87 -1.14 -1.02 -2.38
C VAL A 87 -0.14 -1.84 -3.17
N ILE A 88 -0.49 -3.09 -3.46
CA ILE A 88 0.31 -3.98 -4.30
C ILE A 88 -0.50 -4.45 -5.51
N ASP A 89 0.19 -4.79 -6.60
CA ASP A 89 -0.43 -5.50 -7.72
C ASP A 89 -0.30 -7.00 -7.47
N GLY A 90 -1.40 -7.65 -7.07
CA GLY A 90 -1.39 -9.03 -6.59
C GLY A 90 -0.82 -10.05 -7.59
N LYS A 91 -1.00 -9.82 -8.90
CA LYS A 91 -0.41 -10.67 -9.92
C LYS A 91 1.11 -10.48 -9.98
N SER A 92 1.55 -9.23 -10.10
CA SER A 92 2.97 -8.95 -10.33
C SER A 92 3.82 -9.04 -9.06
N ALA A 93 3.23 -8.84 -7.89
CA ALA A 93 3.94 -8.82 -6.61
C ALA A 93 4.65 -10.15 -6.36
N LEU A 94 3.97 -11.29 -6.52
CA LEU A 94 4.60 -12.61 -6.37
C LEU A 94 5.77 -12.82 -7.32
N GLU A 95 5.59 -12.53 -8.61
CA GLU A 95 6.66 -12.69 -9.60
C GLU A 95 7.88 -11.82 -9.28
N ILE A 96 7.65 -10.61 -8.76
CA ILE A 96 8.74 -9.71 -8.37
C ILE A 96 9.41 -10.20 -7.10
N ILE A 97 8.65 -10.60 -6.08
CA ILE A 97 9.17 -11.15 -4.84
C ILE A 97 10.09 -12.35 -5.12
N GLU A 98 9.60 -13.33 -5.88
CA GLU A 98 10.38 -14.53 -6.23
C GLU A 98 11.66 -14.19 -6.99
N ARG A 99 11.65 -13.15 -7.84
CA ARG A 99 12.85 -12.71 -8.56
C ARG A 99 13.90 -12.05 -7.67
N TRP A 100 13.46 -11.31 -6.66
CA TRP A 100 14.35 -10.64 -5.70
C TRP A 100 14.97 -11.67 -4.75
N GLU A 101 14.15 -12.57 -4.22
CA GLU A 101 14.63 -13.67 -3.36
C GLU A 101 15.68 -14.54 -4.06
N LYS A 102 15.47 -14.87 -5.34
CA LYS A 102 16.46 -15.61 -6.16
C LYS A 102 17.79 -14.90 -6.31
N ARG A 103 17.84 -13.58 -6.10
CA ARG A 103 19.06 -12.77 -6.12
C ARG A 103 19.64 -12.56 -4.72
N GLY A 104 19.02 -13.12 -3.68
CA GLY A 104 19.37 -12.86 -2.29
C GLY A 104 18.99 -11.45 -1.82
N GLU A 105 18.07 -10.78 -2.50
CA GLU A 105 17.62 -9.42 -2.17
C GLU A 105 16.25 -9.46 -1.48
N ILE A 106 16.02 -8.58 -0.50
CA ILE A 106 14.72 -8.45 0.16
C ILE A 106 13.76 -7.68 -0.75
N PRO A 107 12.59 -8.23 -1.13
CA PRO A 107 11.62 -7.52 -1.95
C PRO A 107 11.10 -6.27 -1.26
N ILE A 108 11.06 -5.15 -1.98
CA ILE A 108 10.67 -3.85 -1.40
C ILE A 108 9.27 -3.88 -0.79
N ASP A 109 8.30 -4.60 -1.38
CA ASP A 109 6.94 -4.68 -0.83
C ASP A 109 6.93 -5.36 0.56
N VAL A 110 7.80 -6.35 0.77
CA VAL A 110 7.95 -7.09 2.04
C VAL A 110 8.69 -6.23 3.06
N GLU A 111 9.82 -5.65 2.66
CA GLU A 111 10.61 -4.73 3.49
C GLU A 111 9.74 -3.57 4.00
N PHE A 112 8.92 -2.98 3.13
CA PHE A 112 8.08 -1.85 3.49
C PHE A 112 6.93 -2.25 4.43
N PHE A 113 6.38 -3.44 4.26
CA PHE A 113 5.37 -3.96 5.18
C PHE A 113 5.96 -4.20 6.58
N GLN A 114 7.15 -4.83 6.66
CA GLN A 114 7.86 -5.05 7.91
C GLN A 114 8.20 -3.73 8.62
N PHE A 115 8.70 -2.74 7.88
CA PHE A 115 8.95 -1.39 8.38
C PHE A 115 7.69 -0.74 9.01
N LEU A 116 6.52 -0.87 8.37
CA LEU A 116 5.27 -0.35 8.93
C LEU A 116 4.86 -1.10 10.23
N GLN A 117 5.14 -2.41 10.31
CA GLN A 117 4.91 -3.20 11.52
C GLN A 117 5.85 -2.81 12.66
N GLU A 118 7.13 -2.55 12.36
CA GLU A 118 8.13 -2.09 13.33
C GLU A 118 7.75 -0.74 13.96
N LEU A 119 7.10 0.14 13.20
CA LEU A 119 6.56 1.40 13.70
C LEU A 119 5.18 1.27 14.37
N GLU A 120 4.69 0.04 14.54
CA GLU A 120 3.36 -0.25 15.10
C GLU A 120 2.21 0.46 14.38
N ILE A 121 2.40 0.77 13.08
CA ILE A 121 1.39 1.44 12.28
C ILE A 121 0.38 0.40 11.80
N PRO A 122 -0.92 0.54 12.15
CA PRO A 122 -1.96 -0.33 11.61
C PRO A 122 -1.88 -0.33 10.09
N THR A 123 -1.85 -1.51 9.48
CA THR A 123 -1.60 -1.64 8.04
C THR A 123 -2.68 -2.49 7.36
N ILE A 124 -3.14 -2.03 6.20
CA ILE A 124 -3.93 -2.81 5.24
C ILE A 124 -3.10 -2.98 3.97
N VAL A 125 -2.97 -4.22 3.51
CA VAL A 125 -2.44 -4.57 2.20
C VAL A 125 -3.60 -4.68 1.20
N ALA A 126 -3.78 -3.64 0.40
CA ALA A 126 -4.74 -3.62 -0.69
C ALA A 126 -4.15 -4.36 -1.90
N VAL A 127 -4.53 -5.64 -2.07
CA VAL A 127 -4.08 -6.52 -3.15
C VAL A 127 -4.84 -6.18 -4.43
N ASN A 128 -4.37 -5.17 -5.13
CA ASN A 128 -5.04 -4.60 -6.30
C ASN A 128 -4.84 -5.45 -7.56
N LYS A 129 -5.68 -5.17 -8.56
CA LYS A 129 -5.75 -5.87 -9.85
C LYS A 129 -6.15 -7.34 -9.68
N MET A 130 -7.05 -7.61 -8.74
CA MET A 130 -7.60 -8.95 -8.51
C MET A 130 -8.25 -9.55 -9.76
N ASP A 131 -8.75 -8.70 -10.66
CA ASP A 131 -9.27 -9.09 -11.98
C ASP A 131 -8.24 -9.80 -12.87
N LYS A 132 -6.95 -9.71 -12.54
CA LYS A 132 -5.85 -10.39 -13.25
C LYS A 132 -5.33 -11.64 -12.54
N MET A 133 -5.86 -11.95 -11.35
CA MET A 133 -5.44 -13.11 -10.56
C MET A 133 -6.30 -14.32 -10.94
N LYS A 134 -5.66 -15.44 -11.33
CA LYS A 134 -6.40 -16.68 -11.68
C LYS A 134 -7.04 -17.33 -10.46
N ASN A 135 -6.36 -17.32 -9.32
CA ASN A 135 -6.86 -17.86 -8.06
C ASN A 135 -6.51 -16.87 -6.94
N ILE A 136 -7.50 -16.08 -6.52
CA ILE A 136 -7.34 -15.00 -5.54
C ILE A 136 -6.85 -15.56 -4.19
N ARG A 137 -7.52 -16.59 -3.67
CA ARG A 137 -7.18 -17.19 -2.37
C ARG A 137 -5.76 -17.75 -2.34
N ALA A 138 -5.38 -18.54 -3.35
CA ALA A 138 -4.03 -19.09 -3.44
C ALA A 138 -2.98 -17.98 -3.59
N THR A 139 -3.29 -16.91 -4.32
CA THR A 139 -2.37 -15.77 -4.47
C THR A 139 -2.17 -15.04 -3.16
N ILE A 140 -3.24 -14.77 -2.40
CA ILE A 140 -3.15 -14.10 -1.11
C ILE A 140 -2.43 -14.97 -0.08
N ASN A 141 -2.73 -16.27 0.00
CA ASN A 141 -2.01 -17.17 0.91
C ASN A 141 -0.50 -17.15 0.65
N LYS A 142 -0.08 -17.17 -0.62
CA LYS A 142 1.33 -17.02 -0.98
C LYS A 142 1.89 -15.66 -0.58
N LEU A 143 1.14 -14.57 -0.78
CA LEU A 143 1.58 -13.23 -0.37
C LEU A 143 1.75 -13.16 1.15
N ILE A 144 0.84 -13.72 1.94
CA ILE A 144 0.94 -13.80 3.40
C ILE A 144 2.24 -14.50 3.82
N GLU A 145 2.53 -15.68 3.25
CA GLU A 145 3.78 -16.41 3.48
C GLU A 145 5.00 -15.54 3.13
N LYS A 146 4.99 -14.90 1.95
CA LYS A 146 6.08 -14.03 1.49
C LYS A 146 6.29 -12.79 2.34
N PHE A 147 5.24 -12.32 3.02
CA PHE A 147 5.30 -11.19 3.94
C PHE A 147 5.75 -11.63 5.34
N GLY A 148 6.10 -12.91 5.53
CA GLY A 148 6.61 -13.47 6.79
C GLY A 148 5.51 -13.81 7.79
N LEU A 149 4.26 -13.91 7.36
CA LEU A 149 3.12 -14.21 8.21
C LEU A 149 2.73 -15.69 8.08
N SER A 150 2.27 -16.28 9.19
CA SER A 150 1.75 -17.65 9.23
C SER A 150 0.23 -17.68 9.04
N GLY A 151 -0.30 -18.84 8.65
CA GLY A 151 -1.74 -19.03 8.47
C GLY A 151 -2.23 -18.75 7.05
N SER A 152 -3.54 -18.59 6.92
CA SER A 152 -4.26 -18.46 5.66
C SER A 152 -4.88 -17.07 5.51
N TRP A 153 -5.42 -16.78 4.33
CA TRP A 153 -6.16 -15.55 4.13
C TRP A 153 -7.33 -15.39 5.11
N ASP A 154 -7.96 -16.48 5.57
CA ASP A 154 -9.06 -16.36 6.54
C ASP A 154 -8.62 -15.78 7.88
N ASP A 155 -7.35 -16.00 8.27
CA ASP A 155 -6.73 -15.48 9.49
C ASP A 155 -6.31 -14.00 9.35
N HIS A 156 -6.15 -13.53 8.10
CA HIS A 156 -5.60 -12.21 7.77
C HIS A 156 -6.55 -11.34 6.93
N LYS A 157 -7.87 -11.58 7.00
CA LYS A 157 -8.87 -10.81 6.23
C LYS A 157 -8.91 -9.32 6.59
N ASP A 158 -8.49 -8.98 7.80
CA ASP A 158 -8.39 -7.61 8.25
C ASP A 158 -7.10 -6.92 7.77
N THR A 159 -6.15 -7.67 7.23
CA THR A 159 -4.85 -7.17 6.77
C THR A 159 -4.74 -7.23 5.26
N PHE A 160 -5.10 -8.34 4.61
CA PHE A 160 -5.02 -8.50 3.16
C PHE A 160 -6.41 -8.47 2.54
N ILE A 161 -6.65 -7.48 1.68
CA ILE A 161 -7.92 -7.34 0.97
C ILE A 161 -7.71 -7.28 -0.55
N PRO A 162 -8.22 -8.26 -1.33
CA PRO A 162 -8.17 -8.21 -2.77
C PRO A 162 -9.19 -7.20 -3.28
N ILE A 163 -8.73 -6.34 -4.19
CA ILE A 163 -9.57 -5.31 -4.81
C ILE A 163 -9.31 -5.20 -6.31
N SER A 164 -10.26 -4.62 -7.03
CA SER A 164 -9.99 -4.03 -8.34
C SER A 164 -10.33 -2.55 -8.33
N ALA A 165 -9.32 -1.70 -8.18
CA ALA A 165 -9.50 -0.25 -8.29
C ALA A 165 -10.02 0.17 -9.69
N LYS A 166 -9.73 -0.64 -10.73
CA LYS A 166 -10.24 -0.38 -12.08
C LYS A 166 -11.76 -0.56 -12.13
N PHE A 167 -12.25 -1.69 -11.65
CA PHE A 167 -13.65 -2.10 -11.78
C PHE A 167 -14.53 -1.75 -10.58
N GLY A 168 -13.94 -1.33 -9.46
CA GLY A 168 -14.68 -1.00 -8.23
C GLY A 168 -14.95 -2.20 -7.32
N THR A 169 -14.46 -3.39 -7.67
CA THR A 169 -14.66 -4.61 -6.88
C THR A 169 -13.98 -4.50 -5.51
N ASN A 170 -14.71 -4.89 -4.46
CA ASN A 170 -14.30 -4.92 -3.05
C ASN A 170 -13.91 -3.56 -2.43
N LEU A 171 -14.29 -2.43 -3.05
CA LEU A 171 -13.93 -1.12 -2.53
C LEU A 171 -14.78 -0.68 -1.33
N GLU A 172 -16.00 -1.21 -1.19
CA GLU A 172 -16.83 -0.95 -0.02
C GLU A 172 -16.27 -1.66 1.21
N GLU A 173 -15.87 -2.91 1.04
CA GLU A 173 -15.22 -3.75 2.04
C GLU A 173 -13.90 -3.11 2.50
N LEU A 174 -13.08 -2.61 1.57
CA LEU A 174 -11.89 -1.85 1.92
C LEU A 174 -12.23 -0.57 2.70
N ARG A 175 -13.29 0.15 2.32
CA ARG A 175 -13.69 1.37 3.04
C ARG A 175 -14.10 1.06 4.47
N LYS A 176 -14.93 0.03 4.67
CA LYS A 176 -15.35 -0.43 6.00
C LYS A 176 -14.15 -0.83 6.84
N LEU A 177 -13.21 -1.59 6.28
CA LEU A 177 -12.01 -2.01 6.98
C LEU A 177 -11.10 -0.84 7.37
N ILE A 178 -10.96 0.17 6.48
CA ILE A 178 -10.26 1.42 6.80
C ILE A 178 -10.91 2.13 7.99
N GLU A 179 -12.23 2.29 7.97
CA GLU A 179 -12.98 2.97 9.03
C GLU A 179 -12.90 2.21 10.36
N GLU A 180 -13.01 0.88 10.33
CA GLU A 180 -12.86 0.01 11.51
C GLU A 180 -11.47 0.09 12.14
N LYS A 181 -10.39 0.00 11.35
CA LYS A 181 -9.03 0.09 11.89
C LYS A 181 -8.72 1.48 12.43
N ILE A 182 -9.19 2.55 11.77
CA ILE A 182 -9.03 3.91 12.29
C ILE A 182 -9.73 4.05 13.64
N LYS A 183 -10.97 3.58 13.76
CA LYS A 183 -11.72 3.64 15.02
C LYS A 183 -10.95 2.96 16.16
N ARG A 184 -10.46 1.74 15.93
CA ARG A 184 -9.63 1.00 16.92
C ARG A 184 -8.35 1.73 17.29
N SER A 185 -7.68 2.34 16.30
CA SER A 185 -6.44 3.10 16.52
C SER A 185 -6.68 4.36 17.39
N GLN A 186 -7.79 5.06 17.21
CA GLN A 186 -8.13 6.21 18.06
C GLN A 186 -8.48 5.78 19.49
N GLU A 187 -9.28 4.72 19.64
CA GLU A 187 -9.64 4.15 20.95
C GLU A 187 -8.40 3.77 21.76
N GLN A 188 -7.40 3.15 21.12
CA GLN A 188 -6.12 2.80 21.76
C GLN A 188 -5.28 4.02 22.16
N ARG A 189 -5.45 5.15 21.48
CA ARG A 189 -4.76 6.42 21.77
C ARG A 189 -5.52 7.31 22.75
N GLY A 190 -6.71 6.90 23.21
CA GLY A 190 -7.56 7.69 24.09
C GLY A 190 -8.17 8.93 23.40
N LEU A 191 -8.35 8.88 22.08
CA LEU A 191 -8.94 9.92 21.22
C LEU A 191 -10.32 9.50 20.72
#